data_AF-A0A0K8V5S5-F1
#
_entry.id   AF-A0A0K8V5S5-F1
#
_cell.length_a   1.000
_cell.length_b   1.000
_cell.length_c   1.000
_cell.angle_alpha   90.00
_cell.angle_beta   90.00
_cell.angle_gamma   90.00
#
_symmetry.space_group_name_H-M   'P 1'
#
loop_
_entity.id
_entity.type
_entity.pdbx_description
1 polymer ?
#
loop_
_entity_poly.entity_id
_entity_poly.type
_entity_poly.pdbx_seq_one_letter_code
_entity_poly.pdbx_strand_id
1 'polypeptide(L)'
;MVDAVENGKVYRWTPHRERRQVKSDATNKSDTTSGASSFDELEQFEEEINPKLLKQKASWWMQYKLLLTRMMVQMWRDKSYIKLRFYMNIVLALIIGSIYRGVGDDASKAFFNFGFAFTIIIAYLYLPMMPVLLQFPTEMKFLKREYFNQWYHLSSYYAAMISSKLPFMFVLAVIYLIMVYVMSSQPLELFRFCMLFLIAFLTAMTSESLGILISSHLSLVNAMFMGPVVAVPLILLSCYGIGYGKSVYIHPVMRYLMQLSYLRHGMEGLVAALYGYDREDLHCPETEVFCMFKKSKFLLMILGFENLNYVFSVACLVLFYIIFTLAAYFMIRQRLSLRTSNNVIVQYAKQLLVKHLNFSSYNY
;
A
#
# COMPACT_ATOMS: atom_id res chain seq x y z
N MET A 1 15.94 21.91 15.59
CA MET A 1 14.58 22.48 15.76
C MET A 1 13.47 21.41 15.73
N VAL A 2 13.63 20.33 14.95
CA VAL A 2 12.61 19.26 14.78
C VAL A 2 12.45 18.36 16.02
N ASP A 3 13.48 18.26 16.87
CA ASP A 3 13.48 17.40 18.07
C ASP A 3 12.84 18.03 19.33
N ALA A 4 12.50 19.32 19.30
CA ALA A 4 11.99 20.02 20.49
C ALA A 4 10.45 19.90 20.69
N VAL A 5 9.77 19.11 19.86
CA VAL A 5 8.30 19.02 19.85
C VAL A 5 7.88 17.56 20.00
N GLU A 6 7.79 17.10 21.24
CA GLU A 6 7.12 15.85 21.61
C GLU A 6 5.61 16.06 21.58
N ASN A 7 4.91 15.24 20.78
CA ASN A 7 3.45 15.15 20.78
C ASN A 7 2.70 16.48 20.53
N GLY A 8 3.25 17.36 19.69
CA GLY A 8 2.62 18.64 19.33
C GLY A 8 2.69 19.70 20.43
N LYS A 9 3.25 19.37 21.61
CA LYS A 9 3.49 20.33 22.68
C LYS A 9 4.85 20.98 22.45
N VAL A 10 4.85 22.29 22.23
CA VAL A 10 6.09 23.06 22.19
C VAL A 10 6.41 23.50 23.61
N TYR A 11 7.29 22.74 24.29
CA TYR A 11 7.68 23.02 25.67
C TYR A 11 8.34 24.40 25.86
N ARG A 12 8.86 24.98 24.76
CA ARG A 12 9.44 26.32 24.74
C ARG A 12 8.43 27.44 25.00
N TRP A 13 7.14 27.20 24.70
CA TRP A 13 6.06 28.19 24.85
C TRP A 13 5.06 27.81 25.94
N THR A 14 5.06 26.57 26.42
CA THR A 14 4.30 26.22 27.63
C THR A 14 5.12 26.68 28.84
N PRO A 15 4.64 27.63 29.65
CA PRO A 15 5.34 28.02 30.87
C PRO A 15 5.58 26.76 31.71
N HIS A 16 6.78 26.63 32.28
CA HIS A 16 7.08 25.58 33.23
C HIS A 16 5.97 25.63 34.29
N ARG A 17 5.23 24.53 34.45
CA ARG A 17 4.29 24.37 35.56
C ARG A 17 5.15 24.18 36.81
N GLU A 18 5.76 25.27 37.29
CA GLU A 18 6.18 25.37 38.67
C GLU A 18 4.96 24.99 39.47
N ARG A 19 5.09 23.90 40.22
CA ARG A 19 4.11 23.47 41.19
C ARG A 19 4.18 24.48 42.35
N ARG A 20 3.79 25.73 42.11
CA ARG A 20 3.53 26.70 43.16
C ARG A 20 2.36 26.14 43.93
N GLN A 21 2.65 25.65 45.12
CA GLN A 21 1.68 25.63 46.21
C GLN A 21 1.14 27.05 46.32
N VAL A 22 0.04 27.34 45.63
CA VAL A 22 -0.80 28.47 45.98
C VAL A 22 -1.51 28.03 47.25
N LYS A 23 -0.78 28.16 48.37
CA LYS A 23 -1.42 28.33 49.66
C LYS A 23 -2.27 29.59 49.53
N SER A 24 -3.50 29.44 50.00
CA SER A 24 -4.41 30.49 50.42
C SER A 24 -3.66 31.73 50.90
N ASP A 25 -3.64 32.79 50.10
CA ASP A 25 -3.53 34.17 50.57
C ASP A 25 -4.21 35.05 49.54
N ALA A 26 -5.54 34.98 49.55
CA ALA A 26 -6.38 36.05 49.02
C ALA A 26 -6.24 37.25 49.96
N THR A 27 -5.22 38.07 49.76
CA THR A 27 -5.15 39.47 50.22
C THR A 27 -3.94 40.15 49.61
N ASN A 28 -4.15 40.80 48.46
CA ASN A 28 -3.72 42.19 48.20
C ASN A 28 -4.02 42.50 46.73
N LYS A 29 -5.18 43.12 46.52
CA LYS A 29 -5.52 43.80 45.27
C LYS A 29 -4.52 44.95 45.10
N SER A 30 -3.65 44.85 44.10
CA SER A 30 -2.97 46.03 43.57
C SER A 30 -3.68 46.43 42.30
N ASP A 31 -4.37 47.57 42.37
CA ASP A 31 -4.99 48.25 41.23
C ASP A 31 -3.87 48.78 40.33
N THR A 32 -3.34 47.91 39.49
CA THR A 32 -2.53 48.32 38.35
C THR A 32 -3.32 48.06 37.08
N THR A 33 -3.49 49.09 36.26
CA THR A 33 -4.23 49.06 34.97
C THR A 33 -3.68 48.04 33.99
N SER A 34 -2.45 47.55 34.20
CA SER A 34 -1.80 46.46 33.46
C SER A 34 -2.26 45.05 33.85
N GLY A 35 -2.95 44.88 34.98
CA GLY A 35 -3.51 43.60 35.41
C GLY A 35 -4.80 43.23 34.67
N ALA A 36 -5.63 44.23 34.32
CA ALA A 36 -6.89 44.03 33.62
C ALA A 36 -6.68 43.49 32.19
N SER A 37 -5.72 44.05 31.44
CA SER A 37 -5.37 43.54 30.11
C SER A 37 -4.81 42.12 30.16
N SER A 38 -4.06 41.77 31.22
CA SER A 38 -3.53 40.42 31.39
C SER A 38 -4.60 39.39 31.75
N PHE A 39 -5.65 39.79 32.47
CA PHE A 39 -6.74 38.91 32.85
C PHE A 39 -7.69 38.70 31.67
N ASP A 40 -8.02 39.76 30.93
CA ASP A 40 -8.80 39.66 29.69
C ASP A 40 -8.06 38.82 28.65
N GLU A 41 -6.75 39.00 28.45
CA GLU A 41 -5.95 38.15 27.56
C GLU A 41 -5.95 36.67 28.01
N LEU A 42 -5.83 36.39 29.31
CA LEU A 42 -5.90 35.03 29.85
C LEU A 42 -7.28 34.40 29.68
N GLU A 43 -8.36 35.16 29.91
CA GLU A 43 -9.74 34.70 29.69
C GLU A 43 -10.01 34.46 28.20
N GLN A 44 -9.49 35.32 27.31
CA GLN A 44 -9.57 35.16 25.86
C GLN A 44 -8.78 33.93 25.39
N PHE A 45 -7.60 33.69 25.96
CA PHE A 45 -6.81 32.48 25.73
C PHE A 45 -7.52 31.23 26.25
N GLU A 46 -8.14 31.27 27.44
CA GLU A 46 -8.93 30.16 27.99
C GLU A 46 -10.22 29.89 27.19
N GLU A 47 -10.86 30.93 26.64
CA GLU A 47 -11.98 30.81 25.70
C GLU A 47 -11.56 30.24 24.34
N GLU A 48 -10.43 30.68 23.78
CA GLU A 48 -9.87 30.11 22.54
C GLU A 48 -9.44 28.64 22.71
N ILE A 49 -8.95 28.28 23.90
CA ILE A 49 -8.56 26.90 24.26
C ILE A 49 -9.78 26.06 24.63
N ASN A 50 -10.97 26.65 24.78
CA ASN A 50 -12.16 25.90 25.18
C ASN A 50 -12.50 24.83 24.12
N PRO A 51 -12.36 23.53 24.43
CA PRO A 51 -12.48 22.46 23.44
C PRO A 51 -13.90 22.35 22.85
N LYS A 52 -14.89 23.00 23.49
CA LYS A 52 -16.27 23.11 22.99
C LYS A 52 -16.40 24.13 21.84
N LEU A 53 -15.54 25.16 21.79
CA LEU A 53 -15.51 26.19 20.74
C LEU A 53 -14.63 25.81 19.55
N LEU A 54 -13.67 24.89 19.73
CA LEU A 54 -12.86 24.25 18.68
C LEU A 54 -13.66 23.26 17.81
N LYS A 55 -14.93 23.55 17.54
CA LYS A 55 -15.76 22.74 16.63
C LYS A 55 -15.27 23.00 15.20
N GLN A 56 -14.74 21.97 14.54
CA GLN A 56 -14.25 22.06 13.15
C GLN A 56 -15.35 22.61 12.25
N LYS A 57 -15.18 23.85 11.77
CA LYS A 57 -16.15 24.54 10.91
C LYS A 57 -16.14 24.01 9.46
N ALA A 58 -15.07 23.34 9.04
CA ALA A 58 -14.89 22.87 7.67
C ALA A 58 -15.52 21.49 7.43
N SER A 59 -16.28 21.35 6.33
CA SER A 59 -16.88 20.09 5.93
C SER A 59 -15.83 19.03 5.51
N TRP A 60 -16.19 17.75 5.64
CA TRP A 60 -15.30 16.63 5.29
C TRP A 60 -14.79 16.71 3.83
N TRP A 61 -15.68 17.03 2.90
CA TRP A 61 -15.36 17.18 1.48
C TRP A 61 -14.41 18.33 1.19
N MET A 62 -14.57 19.46 1.90
CA MET A 62 -13.66 20.60 1.79
C MET A 62 -12.26 20.22 2.26
N GLN A 63 -12.16 19.54 3.42
CA GLN A 63 -10.89 19.02 3.93
C GLN A 63 -10.24 18.04 2.94
N TYR A 64 -11.01 17.07 2.41
CA TYR A 64 -10.52 16.11 1.42
C TYR A 64 -9.97 16.79 0.17
N LYS A 65 -10.71 17.74 -0.43
CA LYS A 65 -10.29 18.44 -1.65
C LYS A 65 -9.01 19.25 -1.44
N LEU A 66 -8.90 19.96 -0.32
CA LEU A 66 -7.70 20.74 0.02
C LEU A 66 -6.49 19.82 0.24
N LEU A 67 -6.67 18.74 0.99
CA LEU A 67 -5.59 17.77 1.24
C LEU A 67 -5.16 17.06 -0.04
N LEU A 68 -6.10 16.65 -0.89
CA LEU A 68 -5.81 16.05 -2.19
C LEU A 68 -4.99 17.00 -3.05
N THR A 69 -5.40 18.27 -3.14
CA THR A 69 -4.67 19.29 -3.90
C THR A 69 -3.27 19.49 -3.35
N ARG A 70 -3.13 19.60 -2.02
CA ARG A 70 -1.83 19.71 -1.33
C ARG A 70 -0.91 18.55 -1.69
N MET A 71 -1.40 17.31 -1.58
CA MET A 71 -0.61 16.10 -1.82
C MET A 71 -0.25 15.95 -3.30
N MET A 72 -1.16 16.27 -4.22
CA MET A 72 -0.90 16.27 -5.66
C MET A 72 0.18 17.30 -6.02
N VAL A 73 0.10 18.53 -5.49
CA VAL A 73 1.11 19.57 -5.71
C VAL A 73 2.46 19.17 -5.11
N GLN A 74 2.48 18.58 -3.91
CA GLN A 74 3.70 18.09 -3.28
C GLN A 74 4.37 17.01 -4.14
N MET A 75 3.60 16.04 -4.62
CA MET A 75 4.11 14.98 -5.49
C MET A 75 4.64 15.54 -6.81
N TRP A 76 3.92 16.46 -7.45
CA TRP A 76 4.34 17.10 -8.71
C TRP A 76 5.62 17.95 -8.57
N ARG A 77 5.80 18.61 -7.43
CA ARG A 77 6.99 19.43 -7.15
C ARG A 77 8.22 18.58 -6.85
N ASP A 78 8.05 17.36 -6.32
CA ASP A 78 9.15 16.43 -6.12
C ASP A 78 9.56 15.72 -7.43
N LYS A 79 10.18 16.52 -8.31
CA LYS A 79 10.67 16.05 -9.62
C LYS A 79 11.71 14.95 -9.48
N SER A 80 12.52 14.97 -8.42
CA SER A 80 13.56 13.96 -8.19
C SER A 80 12.94 12.60 -7.93
N TYR A 81 11.92 12.55 -7.09
CA TYR A 81 11.17 11.33 -6.80
C TYR A 81 10.46 10.77 -8.04
N ILE A 82 9.76 11.63 -8.79
CA ILE A 82 9.08 11.24 -10.03
C ILE A 82 10.07 10.67 -11.04
N LYS A 83 11.20 11.37 -11.29
CA LYS A 83 12.24 10.92 -12.22
C LYS A 83 12.81 9.57 -11.80
N LEU A 84 13.15 9.40 -10.52
CA LEU A 84 13.69 8.14 -10.02
C LEU A 84 12.72 6.98 -10.27
N ARG A 85 11.44 7.14 -9.93
CA ARG A 85 10.43 6.10 -10.17
C ARG A 85 10.25 5.82 -11.66
N PHE A 86 10.22 6.85 -12.50
CA PHE A 86 10.12 6.70 -13.94
C PHE A 86 11.29 5.90 -14.53
N TYR A 87 12.53 6.25 -14.19
CA TYR A 87 13.71 5.51 -14.66
C TYR A 87 13.76 4.08 -14.16
N MET A 88 13.42 3.84 -12.88
CA MET A 88 13.41 2.48 -12.33
C MET A 88 12.38 1.58 -13.03
N ASN A 89 11.19 2.11 -13.34
CA ASN A 89 10.17 1.37 -14.09
C ASN A 89 10.63 1.08 -15.53
N ILE A 90 11.26 2.05 -16.21
CA ILE A 90 11.77 1.85 -17.58
C ILE A 90 12.89 0.82 -17.61
N VAL A 91 13.90 0.98 -16.74
CA VAL A 91 15.05 0.06 -16.71
C VAL A 91 14.58 -1.36 -16.40
N LEU A 92 13.69 -1.53 -15.43
CA LEU A 92 13.15 -2.85 -15.09
C LEU A 92 12.30 -3.44 -16.23
N ALA A 93 11.48 -2.63 -16.90
CA ALA A 93 10.71 -3.06 -18.07
C ALA A 93 11.63 -3.51 -19.22
N LEU A 94 12.71 -2.79 -19.48
CA LEU A 94 13.68 -3.15 -20.52
C LEU A 94 14.41 -4.46 -20.18
N ILE A 95 14.82 -4.63 -18.91
CA ILE A 95 15.45 -5.88 -18.45
C ILE A 95 14.48 -7.05 -18.64
N ILE A 96 13.27 -6.97 -18.08
CA ILE A 96 12.28 -8.05 -18.15
C ILE A 96 11.83 -8.31 -19.60
N GLY A 97 11.55 -7.25 -20.36
CA GLY A 97 11.19 -7.34 -21.77
C GLY A 97 12.29 -7.96 -22.63
N SER A 98 13.57 -7.72 -22.30
CA SER A 98 14.70 -8.33 -23.01
C SER A 98 14.85 -9.83 -22.70
N ILE A 99 14.60 -10.25 -21.45
CA ILE A 99 14.67 -11.65 -21.02
C ILE A 99 13.60 -12.49 -21.72
N TYR A 100 12.38 -11.95 -21.85
CA TYR A 100 11.23 -12.66 -22.40
C TYR A 100 10.90 -12.28 -23.85
N ARG A 101 11.92 -11.84 -24.62
CA ARG A 101 11.71 -11.36 -25.98
C ARG A 101 11.16 -12.46 -26.90
N GLY A 102 10.04 -12.18 -27.57
CA GLY A 102 9.45 -13.11 -28.54
C GLY A 102 8.87 -14.40 -27.95
N VAL A 103 8.66 -14.47 -26.63
CA VAL A 103 8.19 -15.67 -25.93
C VAL A 103 6.66 -15.83 -26.02
N GLY A 104 5.92 -14.75 -26.22
CA GLY A 104 4.46 -14.73 -26.19
C GLY A 104 3.78 -15.40 -27.38
N ASP A 105 4.42 -15.42 -28.55
CA ASP A 105 3.89 -15.98 -29.79
C ASP A 105 4.34 -17.43 -30.03
N ASP A 106 5.44 -17.84 -29.39
CA ASP A 106 6.08 -19.14 -29.59
C ASP A 106 5.50 -20.22 -28.65
N ALA A 107 4.83 -21.20 -29.25
CA ALA A 107 4.20 -22.30 -28.53
C ALA A 107 5.22 -23.22 -27.82
N SER A 108 6.45 -23.37 -28.32
CA SER A 108 7.46 -24.19 -27.64
C SER A 108 7.92 -23.57 -26.32
N LYS A 109 7.77 -22.25 -26.20
CA LYS A 109 8.16 -21.46 -25.03
C LYS A 109 6.99 -21.13 -24.10
N ALA A 110 5.89 -21.86 -24.18
CA ALA A 110 4.68 -21.62 -23.38
C ALA A 110 4.94 -21.56 -21.86
N PHE A 111 5.82 -22.42 -21.32
CA PHE A 111 6.23 -22.36 -19.91
C PHE A 111 7.05 -21.12 -19.55
N PHE A 112 7.91 -20.65 -20.46
CA PHE A 112 8.61 -19.37 -20.28
C PHE A 112 7.62 -18.20 -20.29
N ASN A 113 6.58 -18.25 -21.12
CA ASN A 113 5.52 -17.23 -21.11
C ASN A 113 4.67 -17.26 -19.82
N PHE A 114 4.50 -18.43 -19.20
CA PHE A 114 3.93 -18.52 -17.86
C PHE A 114 4.86 -17.88 -16.81
N GLY A 115 6.18 -18.12 -16.90
CA GLY A 115 7.19 -17.44 -16.08
C GLY A 115 7.20 -15.91 -16.26
N PHE A 116 6.92 -15.43 -17.47
CA PHE A 116 6.71 -14.02 -17.77
C PHE A 116 5.51 -13.44 -17.00
N ALA A 117 4.36 -14.10 -17.02
CA ALA A 117 3.17 -13.67 -16.25
C ALA A 117 3.48 -13.60 -14.74
N PHE A 118 4.25 -14.57 -14.23
CA PHE A 118 4.71 -14.56 -12.85
C PHE A 118 5.66 -13.38 -12.53
N THR A 119 6.58 -13.08 -13.45
CA THR A 119 7.49 -11.94 -13.35
C THR A 119 6.73 -10.61 -13.34
N ILE A 120 5.66 -10.48 -14.13
CA ILE A 120 4.77 -9.31 -14.11
C ILE A 120 4.17 -9.13 -12.71
N ILE A 121 3.61 -10.17 -12.11
CA ILE A 121 3.01 -10.06 -10.76
C ILE A 121 4.04 -9.68 -9.70
N ILE A 122 5.24 -10.24 -9.76
CA ILE A 122 6.33 -9.86 -8.84
C ILE A 122 6.72 -8.39 -9.02
N ALA A 123 6.78 -7.90 -10.25
CA ALA A 123 7.05 -6.49 -10.51
C ALA A 123 5.95 -5.59 -9.94
N TYR A 124 4.68 -5.91 -10.20
CA TYR A 124 3.53 -5.18 -9.65
C TYR A 124 3.35 -5.36 -8.14
N LEU A 125 4.00 -6.34 -7.53
CA LEU A 125 4.10 -6.47 -6.07
C LEU A 125 5.15 -5.50 -5.50
N TYR A 126 6.39 -5.56 -5.98
CA TYR A 126 7.50 -4.84 -5.34
C TYR A 126 7.62 -3.38 -5.76
N LEU A 127 7.33 -3.04 -7.03
CA LEU A 127 7.42 -1.66 -7.53
C LEU A 127 6.58 -0.65 -6.72
N PRO A 128 5.29 -0.93 -6.40
CA PRO A 128 4.51 -0.03 -5.55
C PRO A 128 4.77 -0.20 -4.05
N MET A 129 5.04 -1.43 -3.58
CA MET A 129 5.19 -1.70 -2.15
C MET A 129 6.47 -1.09 -1.56
N MET A 130 7.63 -1.26 -2.21
CA MET A 130 8.92 -0.87 -1.64
C MET A 130 9.05 0.64 -1.34
N PRO A 131 8.68 1.54 -2.26
CA PRO A 131 8.75 2.98 -1.98
C PRO A 131 7.84 3.40 -0.82
N VAL A 132 6.69 2.76 -0.66
CA VAL A 132 5.76 3.06 0.45
C VAL A 132 6.35 2.63 1.78
N LEU A 133 6.99 1.46 1.85
CA LEU A 133 7.67 1.00 3.07
C LEU A 133 8.76 1.98 3.53
N LEU A 134 9.43 2.64 2.59
CA LEU A 134 10.46 3.63 2.87
C LEU A 134 9.88 4.98 3.30
N GLN A 135 8.86 5.48 2.59
CA GLN A 135 8.38 6.86 2.74
C GLN A 135 7.33 7.00 3.85
N PHE A 136 6.39 6.07 3.96
CA PHE A 136 5.25 6.21 4.86
C PHE A 136 5.61 6.33 6.35
N PRO A 137 6.65 5.64 6.88
CA PRO A 137 7.07 5.81 8.28
C PRO A 137 7.52 7.24 8.60
N THR A 138 8.07 7.96 7.61
CA THR A 138 8.45 9.37 7.77
C THR A 138 7.23 10.29 7.71
N GLU A 139 6.30 10.05 6.77
CA GLU A 139 5.03 10.77 6.67
C GLU A 139 4.19 10.63 7.94
N MET A 140 4.22 9.46 8.58
CA MET A 140 3.52 9.20 9.83
C MET A 140 3.94 10.17 10.96
N LYS A 141 5.21 10.62 10.99
CA LYS A 141 5.69 11.57 12.00
C LYS A 141 5.02 12.94 11.83
N PHE A 142 4.82 13.38 10.59
CA PHE A 142 4.10 14.61 10.27
C PHE A 142 2.61 14.45 10.57
N LEU A 143 2.00 13.34 10.13
CA LEU A 143 0.59 13.03 10.41
C LEU A 143 0.29 13.03 11.90
N LYS A 144 1.18 12.49 12.75
CA LYS A 144 1.03 12.53 14.22
C LYS A 144 0.87 13.96 14.73
N ARG A 145 1.68 14.91 14.23
CA ARG A 145 1.61 16.32 14.63
C ARG A 145 0.33 16.99 14.13
N GLU A 146 -0.02 16.80 12.85
CA GLU A 146 -1.22 17.39 12.25
C GLU A 146 -2.51 16.84 12.90
N TYR A 147 -2.51 15.57 13.29
CA TYR A 147 -3.62 14.91 13.98
C TYR A 147 -3.81 15.44 15.42
N PHE A 148 -2.73 15.61 16.20
CA PHE A 148 -2.84 16.15 17.56
C PHE A 148 -3.24 17.62 17.58
N ASN A 149 -2.85 18.39 16.57
CA ASN A 149 -3.31 19.76 16.40
C ASN A 149 -4.74 19.86 15.83
N GLN A 150 -5.40 18.72 15.56
CA GLN A 150 -6.77 18.64 15.06
C GLN A 150 -7.03 19.46 13.78
N TRP A 151 -6.04 19.56 12.89
CA TRP A 151 -6.17 20.36 11.67
C TRP A 151 -7.20 19.82 10.69
N TYR A 152 -7.40 18.49 10.64
CA TYR A 152 -8.35 17.83 9.75
C TYR A 152 -8.73 16.44 10.29
N HIS A 153 -9.80 15.85 9.75
CA HIS A 153 -10.19 14.47 10.05
C HIS A 153 -9.20 13.45 9.46
N LEU A 154 -8.88 12.40 10.23
CA LEU A 154 -8.00 11.33 9.75
C LEU A 154 -8.55 10.63 8.50
N SER A 155 -9.88 10.47 8.40
CA SER A 155 -10.53 9.85 7.25
C SER A 155 -10.39 10.68 5.97
N SER A 156 -10.48 12.01 6.04
CA SER A 156 -10.32 12.89 4.88
C SER A 156 -8.87 12.89 4.39
N TYR A 157 -7.90 12.89 5.32
CA TYR A 157 -6.49 12.72 4.99
C TYR A 157 -6.19 11.37 4.33
N TYR A 158 -6.66 10.28 4.92
CA TYR A 158 -6.36 8.94 4.40
C TYR A 158 -6.96 8.73 3.01
N ALA A 159 -8.19 9.18 2.78
CA ALA A 159 -8.80 9.17 1.46
C ALA A 159 -8.00 10.04 0.46
N ALA A 160 -7.61 11.26 0.84
CA ALA A 160 -6.82 12.14 -0.01
C ALA A 160 -5.45 11.53 -0.37
N MET A 161 -4.82 10.85 0.59
CA MET A 161 -3.53 10.18 0.40
C MET A 161 -3.61 9.09 -0.67
N ILE A 162 -4.59 8.18 -0.57
CA ILE A 162 -4.77 7.10 -1.56
C ILE A 162 -5.09 7.70 -2.94
N SER A 163 -6.04 8.64 -2.97
CA SER A 163 -6.45 9.29 -4.22
C SER A 163 -5.34 10.07 -4.91
N SER A 164 -4.41 10.66 -4.15
CA SER A 164 -3.29 11.43 -4.71
C SER A 164 -2.27 10.57 -5.45
N LYS A 165 -2.11 9.29 -5.08
CA LYS A 165 -1.09 8.40 -5.66
C LYS A 165 -1.59 7.68 -6.91
N LEU A 166 -2.90 7.45 -7.00
CA LEU A 166 -3.58 6.74 -8.09
C LEU A 166 -3.18 7.21 -9.50
N PRO A 167 -3.19 8.51 -9.85
CA PRO A 167 -2.92 8.95 -11.22
C PRO A 167 -1.48 8.63 -11.65
N PHE A 168 -0.52 8.87 -10.75
CA PHE A 168 0.88 8.64 -11.02
C PHE A 168 1.20 7.15 -11.14
N MET A 169 0.60 6.35 -10.26
CA MET A 169 0.70 4.89 -10.31
C MET A 169 0.10 4.32 -11.60
N PHE A 170 -1.05 4.82 -12.04
CA PHE A 170 -1.69 4.42 -13.29
C PHE A 170 -0.78 4.67 -14.50
N VAL A 171 -0.22 5.88 -14.62
CA VAL A 171 0.65 6.23 -15.76
C VAL A 171 1.90 5.35 -15.80
N LEU A 172 2.58 5.16 -14.66
CA LEU A 172 3.77 4.29 -14.61
C LEU A 172 3.44 2.83 -14.90
N ALA A 173 2.31 2.34 -14.37
CA ALA A 173 1.84 0.98 -14.59
C ALA A 173 1.56 0.72 -16.09
N VAL A 174 0.90 1.66 -16.77
CA VAL A 174 0.62 1.55 -18.21
C VAL A 174 1.93 1.54 -19.01
N ILE A 175 2.85 2.47 -18.73
CA ILE A 175 4.13 2.57 -19.43
C ILE A 175 4.95 1.29 -19.28
N TYR A 176 5.08 0.78 -18.05
CA TYR A 176 5.78 -0.48 -17.76
C TYR A 176 5.17 -1.64 -18.55
N LEU A 177 3.83 -1.78 -18.52
CA LEU A 177 3.17 -2.90 -19.16
C LEU A 177 3.28 -2.86 -20.67
N ILE A 178 3.08 -1.68 -21.29
CA ILE A 178 3.18 -1.53 -22.75
C ILE A 178 4.55 -2.00 -23.24
N MET A 179 5.64 -1.57 -22.59
CA MET A 179 6.99 -1.96 -22.98
C MET A 179 7.18 -3.49 -22.90
N VAL A 180 6.83 -4.08 -21.76
CA VAL A 180 7.02 -5.51 -21.50
C VAL A 180 6.12 -6.37 -22.40
N TYR A 181 4.89 -5.92 -22.69
CA TYR A 181 3.92 -6.60 -23.55
C TYR A 181 4.36 -6.63 -25.01
N VAL A 182 4.84 -5.50 -25.54
CA VAL A 182 5.33 -5.40 -26.92
C VAL A 182 6.64 -6.17 -27.10
N MET A 183 7.59 -6.04 -26.16
CA MET A 183 8.88 -6.75 -26.26
C MET A 183 8.74 -8.27 -26.19
N SER A 184 7.77 -8.77 -25.42
CA SER A 184 7.50 -10.21 -25.31
C SER A 184 6.67 -10.78 -26.45
N SER A 185 6.24 -9.97 -27.42
CA SER A 185 5.42 -10.40 -28.56
C SER A 185 4.11 -11.09 -28.13
N GLN A 186 3.43 -10.53 -27.13
CA GLN A 186 2.06 -10.95 -26.80
C GLN A 186 1.09 -10.55 -27.92
N PRO A 187 -0.06 -11.25 -28.07
CA PRO A 187 -1.05 -10.92 -29.09
C PRO A 187 -1.52 -9.47 -28.94
N LEU A 188 -1.44 -8.66 -30.00
CA LEU A 188 -1.74 -7.22 -29.97
C LEU A 188 -3.26 -6.92 -29.97
N GLU A 189 -3.99 -7.60 -29.09
CA GLU A 189 -5.43 -7.42 -28.88
C GLU A 189 -5.68 -6.47 -27.70
N LEU A 190 -6.36 -5.35 -27.97
CA LEU A 190 -6.70 -4.37 -26.93
C LEU A 190 -7.52 -4.97 -25.78
N PHE A 191 -8.41 -5.93 -26.09
CA PHE A 191 -9.21 -6.62 -25.08
C PHE A 191 -8.32 -7.36 -24.07
N ARG A 192 -7.37 -8.17 -24.55
CA ARG A 192 -6.43 -8.92 -23.69
C ARG A 192 -5.51 -7.99 -22.92
N PHE A 193 -5.00 -6.94 -23.57
CA PHE A 193 -4.18 -5.93 -22.91
C PHE A 193 -4.93 -5.26 -21.75
N CYS A 194 -6.18 -4.84 -21.96
CA CYS A 194 -7.01 -4.21 -20.92
C CYS A 194 -7.29 -5.15 -19.74
N MET A 195 -7.57 -6.44 -20.01
CA MET A 195 -7.77 -7.43 -18.95
C MET A 195 -6.48 -7.67 -18.14
N LEU A 196 -5.36 -7.82 -18.84
CA LEU A 196 -4.04 -7.99 -18.23
C LEU A 196 -3.69 -6.78 -17.37
N PHE A 197 -3.88 -5.57 -17.91
CA PHE A 197 -3.66 -4.32 -17.21
C PHE A 197 -4.53 -4.19 -15.97
N LEU A 198 -5.83 -4.54 -16.03
CA LEU A 198 -6.73 -4.46 -14.88
C LEU A 198 -6.25 -5.33 -13.72
N ILE A 199 -5.89 -6.59 -13.99
CA ILE A 199 -5.38 -7.51 -12.96
C ILE A 199 -4.05 -7.01 -12.39
N ALA A 200 -3.12 -6.59 -13.26
CA ALA A 200 -1.84 -6.07 -12.85
C ALA A 200 -1.97 -4.81 -11.99
N PHE A 201 -2.84 -3.87 -12.39
CA PHE A 201 -3.11 -2.64 -11.67
C PHE A 201 -3.80 -2.91 -10.31
N LEU A 202 -4.78 -3.80 -10.25
CA LEU A 202 -5.42 -4.20 -8.98
C LEU A 202 -4.43 -4.89 -8.03
N THR A 203 -3.55 -5.73 -8.56
CA THR A 203 -2.45 -6.34 -7.78
C THR A 203 -1.56 -5.24 -7.20
N ALA A 204 -1.19 -4.27 -8.03
CA ALA A 204 -0.35 -3.14 -7.62
C ALA A 204 -0.99 -2.32 -6.50
N MET A 205 -2.29 -1.98 -6.63
CA MET A 205 -3.06 -1.26 -5.62
C MET A 205 -3.10 -2.04 -4.30
N THR A 206 -3.29 -3.36 -4.39
CA THR A 206 -3.32 -4.25 -3.21
C THR A 206 -1.96 -4.32 -2.53
N SER A 207 -0.87 -4.40 -3.30
CA SER A 207 0.51 -4.39 -2.80
C SER A 207 0.89 -3.05 -2.18
N GLU A 208 0.42 -1.93 -2.74
CA GLU A 208 0.59 -0.61 -2.11
C GLU A 208 -0.10 -0.57 -0.75
N SER A 209 -1.37 -0.98 -0.66
CA SER A 209 -2.12 -1.01 0.60
C SER A 209 -1.49 -1.93 1.64
N LEU A 210 -0.94 -3.08 1.23
CA LEU A 210 -0.16 -3.95 2.11
C LEU A 210 1.13 -3.26 2.60
N GLY A 211 1.80 -2.51 1.73
CA GLY A 211 2.95 -1.68 2.10
C GLY A 211 2.58 -0.62 3.15
N ILE A 212 1.46 0.09 2.99
CA ILE A 212 0.95 1.05 3.97
C ILE A 212 0.63 0.34 5.30
N LEU A 213 -0.02 -0.82 5.24
CA LEU A 213 -0.36 -1.61 6.42
C LEU A 213 0.90 -1.94 7.25
N ILE A 214 1.94 -2.47 6.63
CA ILE A 214 3.20 -2.85 7.31
C ILE A 214 3.92 -1.61 7.87
N SER A 215 4.07 -0.57 7.05
CA SER A 215 4.78 0.65 7.43
C SER A 215 4.02 1.53 8.43
N SER A 216 2.71 1.32 8.61
CA SER A 216 1.90 2.04 9.58
C SER A 216 2.28 1.77 11.03
N HIS A 217 2.83 0.60 11.34
CA HIS A 217 3.17 0.22 12.71
C HIS A 217 4.68 0.14 12.93
N LEU A 218 5.45 -0.26 11.92
CA LEU A 218 6.88 -0.50 12.06
C LEU A 218 7.71 0.78 11.87
N SER A 219 8.95 0.75 12.38
CA SER A 219 9.98 1.73 12.01
C SER A 219 10.42 1.52 10.56
N LEU A 220 11.08 2.52 9.95
CA LEU A 220 11.51 2.46 8.55
C LEU A 220 12.36 1.22 8.26
N VAL A 221 13.38 0.96 9.11
CA VAL A 221 14.28 -0.19 8.94
C VAL A 221 13.51 -1.51 9.03
N ASN A 222 12.65 -1.63 10.05
CA ASN A 222 11.86 -2.85 10.27
C ASN A 222 10.82 -3.08 9.17
N ALA A 223 10.21 -2.01 8.64
CA ALA A 223 9.25 -2.10 7.54
C ALA A 223 9.91 -2.61 6.25
N MET A 224 11.11 -2.12 5.93
CA MET A 224 11.87 -2.55 4.74
C MET A 224 12.28 -4.02 4.81
N PHE A 225 12.57 -4.56 6.00
CA PHE A 225 12.81 -6.01 6.16
C PHE A 225 11.53 -6.83 6.16
N MET A 226 10.47 -6.35 6.84
CA MET A 226 9.21 -7.08 6.98
C MET A 226 8.47 -7.22 5.64
N GLY A 227 8.52 -6.20 4.77
CA GLY A 227 7.86 -6.23 3.46
C GLY A 227 8.18 -7.48 2.63
N PRO A 228 9.46 -7.70 2.26
CA PRO A 228 9.91 -8.93 1.60
C PRO A 228 9.56 -10.21 2.36
N VAL A 229 9.74 -10.21 3.70
CA VAL A 229 9.47 -11.40 4.53
C VAL A 229 8.00 -11.80 4.48
N VAL A 230 7.07 -10.86 4.39
CA VAL A 230 5.63 -11.13 4.19
C VAL A 230 5.32 -11.49 2.74
N ALA A 231 6.00 -10.86 1.78
CA ALA A 231 5.79 -11.09 0.36
C ALA A 231 6.21 -12.50 -0.09
N VAL A 232 7.35 -13.02 0.39
CA VAL A 232 7.89 -14.33 -0.05
C VAL A 232 6.90 -15.49 0.20
N PRO A 233 6.32 -15.66 1.40
CA PRO A 233 5.27 -16.67 1.62
C PRO A 233 4.06 -16.50 0.70
N LEU A 234 3.63 -15.26 0.42
CA LEU A 234 2.51 -15.02 -0.49
C LEU A 234 2.84 -15.43 -1.94
N ILE A 235 4.09 -15.23 -2.36
CA ILE A 235 4.62 -15.69 -3.66
C ILE A 235 4.70 -17.22 -3.70
N LEU A 236 5.20 -17.86 -2.64
CA LEU A 236 5.27 -19.32 -2.58
C LEU A 236 3.87 -19.97 -2.62
N LEU A 237 2.92 -19.39 -1.87
CA LEU A 237 1.52 -19.82 -1.89
C LEU A 237 0.84 -19.59 -3.24
N SER A 238 1.25 -18.58 -4.03
CA SER A 238 0.71 -18.38 -5.37
C SER A 238 1.17 -19.47 -6.34
N CYS A 239 2.42 -19.94 -6.22
CA CYS A 239 3.00 -20.97 -7.08
C CYS A 239 2.60 -22.40 -6.71
N TYR A 240 2.22 -22.63 -5.45
CA TYR A 240 1.97 -23.99 -4.97
C TYR A 240 0.88 -24.69 -5.81
N GLY A 241 1.14 -25.94 -6.17
CA GLY A 241 0.22 -26.76 -6.96
C GLY A 241 0.15 -26.43 -8.46
N ILE A 242 0.91 -25.45 -8.97
CA ILE A 242 0.98 -25.17 -10.41
C ILE A 242 1.88 -26.21 -11.10
N GLY A 243 1.42 -26.75 -12.24
CA GLY A 243 2.20 -27.67 -13.08
C GLY A 243 2.02 -29.16 -12.77
N TYR A 244 1.30 -29.49 -11.70
CA TYR A 244 0.99 -30.86 -11.32
C TYR A 244 -0.35 -31.36 -11.88
N GLY A 245 -1.06 -30.53 -12.65
CA GLY A 245 -2.40 -30.83 -13.17
C GLY A 245 -3.41 -31.20 -12.08
N LYS A 246 -4.47 -31.91 -12.48
CA LYS A 246 -5.56 -32.37 -11.59
C LYS A 246 -5.23 -33.68 -10.85
N SER A 247 -4.10 -34.32 -11.17
CA SER A 247 -3.77 -35.66 -10.66
C SER A 247 -3.20 -35.63 -9.24
N VAL A 248 -2.76 -34.46 -8.75
CA VAL A 248 -2.23 -34.32 -7.40
C VAL A 248 -3.32 -33.90 -6.42
N TYR A 249 -3.56 -34.75 -5.43
CA TYR A 249 -4.43 -34.44 -4.30
C TYR A 249 -3.79 -33.36 -3.43
N ILE A 250 -4.36 -32.15 -3.44
CA ILE A 250 -3.95 -31.06 -2.56
C ILE A 250 -4.81 -31.09 -1.31
N HIS A 251 -4.16 -31.18 -0.14
CA HIS A 251 -4.86 -31.17 1.15
C HIS A 251 -5.78 -29.93 1.29
N PRO A 252 -7.02 -30.06 1.77
CA PRO A 252 -7.99 -28.95 1.83
C PRO A 252 -7.49 -27.70 2.55
N VAL A 253 -6.71 -27.88 3.62
CA VAL A 253 -6.08 -26.77 4.36
C VAL A 253 -5.14 -25.98 3.46
N MET A 254 -4.31 -26.66 2.66
CA MET A 254 -3.39 -25.99 1.75
C MET A 254 -4.14 -25.29 0.62
N ARG A 255 -5.27 -25.85 0.18
CA ARG A 255 -6.15 -25.18 -0.78
C ARG A 255 -6.70 -23.85 -0.24
N TYR A 256 -7.08 -23.81 1.02
CA TYR A 256 -7.50 -22.57 1.68
C TYR A 256 -6.34 -21.57 1.82
N LEU A 257 -5.15 -22.04 2.23
CA LEU A 257 -3.97 -21.18 2.35
C LEU A 257 -3.55 -20.55 1.02
N MET A 258 -3.62 -21.29 -0.09
CA MET A 258 -3.37 -20.72 -1.42
C MET A 258 -4.34 -19.58 -1.75
N GLN A 259 -5.63 -19.75 -1.42
CA GLN A 259 -6.66 -18.73 -1.66
C GLN A 259 -6.48 -17.47 -0.79
N LEU A 260 -5.73 -17.57 0.31
CA LEU A 260 -5.39 -16.43 1.16
C LEU A 260 -4.35 -15.51 0.51
N SER A 261 -3.61 -15.98 -0.51
CA SER A 261 -2.69 -15.15 -1.26
C SER A 261 -3.41 -14.39 -2.37
N TYR A 262 -3.46 -13.05 -2.29
CA TYR A 262 -3.95 -12.23 -3.39
C TYR A 262 -3.10 -12.38 -4.67
N LEU A 263 -1.82 -12.74 -4.53
CA LEU A 263 -0.95 -13.04 -5.67
C LEU A 263 -1.38 -14.32 -6.41
N ARG A 264 -2.03 -15.28 -5.72
CA ARG A 264 -2.63 -16.45 -6.38
C ARG A 264 -3.77 -16.02 -7.31
N HIS A 265 -4.68 -15.20 -6.80
CA HIS A 265 -5.78 -14.65 -7.61
C HIS A 265 -5.29 -13.75 -8.74
N GLY A 266 -4.21 -12.98 -8.50
CA GLY A 266 -3.50 -12.25 -9.55
C GLY A 266 -2.99 -13.18 -10.65
N MET A 267 -2.31 -14.28 -10.29
CA MET A 267 -1.76 -15.25 -11.26
C MET A 267 -2.87 -15.89 -12.08
N GLU A 268 -3.94 -16.35 -11.43
CA GLU A 268 -5.11 -16.92 -12.10
C GLU A 268 -5.75 -15.93 -13.07
N GLY A 269 -5.88 -14.65 -12.67
CA GLY A 269 -6.41 -13.59 -13.52
C GLY A 269 -5.52 -13.26 -14.73
N LEU A 270 -4.18 -13.18 -14.54
CA LEU A 270 -3.24 -12.95 -15.64
C LEU A 270 -3.24 -14.11 -16.63
N VAL A 271 -3.23 -15.35 -16.14
CA VAL A 271 -3.29 -16.54 -16.98
C VAL A 271 -4.62 -16.60 -17.74
N ALA A 272 -5.74 -16.25 -17.10
CA ALA A 272 -7.04 -16.18 -17.77
C ALA A 272 -7.07 -15.12 -18.87
N ALA A 273 -6.43 -13.96 -18.66
CA ALA A 273 -6.32 -12.91 -19.68
C ALA A 273 -5.41 -13.31 -20.86
N LEU A 274 -4.29 -14.00 -20.58
CA LEU A 274 -3.30 -14.40 -21.60
C LEU A 274 -3.71 -15.61 -22.42
N TYR A 275 -4.39 -16.59 -21.82
CA TYR A 275 -4.65 -17.90 -22.43
C TYR A 275 -6.13 -18.27 -22.51
N GLY A 276 -7.01 -17.57 -21.80
CA GLY A 276 -8.46 -17.75 -21.86
C GLY A 276 -9.11 -17.07 -23.06
N TYR A 277 -10.45 -17.09 -23.10
CA TYR A 277 -11.27 -16.43 -24.13
C TYR A 277 -10.88 -16.82 -25.56
N ASP A 278 -10.87 -18.13 -25.84
CA ASP A 278 -10.57 -18.76 -27.13
C ASP A 278 -9.50 -18.02 -27.96
N ARG A 279 -8.30 -17.92 -27.36
CA ARG A 279 -7.11 -17.38 -28.04
C ARG A 279 -6.80 -18.18 -29.30
N GLU A 280 -6.35 -17.48 -30.34
CA GLU A 280 -5.81 -18.08 -31.55
C GLU A 280 -4.66 -19.04 -31.24
N ASP A 281 -4.51 -20.06 -32.08
CA ASP A 281 -3.44 -21.05 -31.92
C ASP A 281 -2.08 -20.36 -31.98
N LEU A 282 -1.20 -20.68 -31.02
CA LEU A 282 0.15 -20.12 -31.01
C LEU A 282 0.96 -20.63 -32.20
N HIS A 283 1.90 -19.81 -32.67
CA HIS A 283 2.82 -20.21 -33.73
C HIS A 283 3.77 -21.30 -33.21
N CYS A 284 3.92 -22.38 -33.97
CA CYS A 284 4.88 -23.43 -33.68
C CYS A 284 6.06 -23.29 -34.65
N PRO A 285 7.30 -23.15 -34.15
CA PRO A 285 8.47 -22.98 -35.00
C PRO A 285 8.70 -24.24 -35.85
N GLU A 286 9.08 -24.06 -37.11
CA GLU A 286 9.32 -25.14 -38.08
C GLU A 286 10.44 -26.12 -37.66
N THR A 287 11.28 -25.71 -36.70
CA THR A 287 12.35 -26.54 -36.14
C THR A 287 11.84 -27.66 -35.22
N GLU A 288 10.61 -27.56 -34.71
CA GLU A 288 10.02 -28.56 -33.82
C GLU A 288 8.96 -29.40 -34.53
N VAL A 289 9.18 -30.72 -34.58
CA VAL A 289 8.29 -31.69 -35.24
C VAL A 289 6.97 -31.86 -34.49
N PHE A 290 6.94 -31.61 -33.17
CA PHE A 290 5.76 -31.76 -32.33
C PHE A 290 5.63 -30.63 -31.31
N CYS A 291 4.48 -29.96 -31.31
CA CYS A 291 4.22 -28.76 -30.54
C CYS A 291 2.97 -28.96 -29.66
N MET A 292 3.22 -29.36 -28.41
CA MET A 292 2.18 -29.76 -27.45
C MET A 292 1.25 -28.60 -27.04
N PHE A 293 1.78 -27.37 -27.04
CA PHE A 293 1.11 -26.18 -26.51
C PHE A 293 0.52 -25.25 -27.57
N LYS A 294 0.38 -25.73 -28.82
CA LYS A 294 -0.31 -24.98 -29.88
C LYS A 294 -1.67 -24.47 -29.43
N LYS A 295 -2.42 -25.32 -28.73
CA LYS A 295 -3.69 -24.96 -28.08
C LYS A 295 -3.46 -24.58 -26.62
N SER A 296 -3.88 -23.36 -26.26
CA SER A 296 -3.76 -22.83 -24.89
C SER A 296 -4.47 -23.69 -23.83
N LYS A 297 -5.57 -24.35 -24.19
CA LYS A 297 -6.34 -25.24 -23.30
C LYS A 297 -5.49 -26.36 -22.70
N PHE A 298 -4.52 -26.87 -23.46
CA PHE A 298 -3.64 -27.95 -23.01
C PHE A 298 -2.62 -27.46 -21.96
N LEU A 299 -2.08 -26.24 -22.17
CA LEU A 299 -1.23 -25.58 -21.17
C LEU A 299 -2.00 -25.34 -19.87
N LEU A 300 -3.24 -24.85 -19.95
CA LEU A 300 -4.11 -24.61 -18.79
C LEU A 300 -4.38 -25.91 -18.01
N MET A 301 -4.60 -27.02 -18.71
CA MET A 301 -4.80 -28.33 -18.08
C MET A 301 -3.56 -28.78 -17.30
N ILE A 302 -2.35 -28.68 -17.88
CA ILE A 302 -1.10 -29.05 -17.19
C ILE A 302 -0.84 -28.14 -15.99
N LEU A 303 -1.07 -26.83 -16.15
CA LEU A 303 -0.88 -25.88 -15.06
C LEU A 303 -1.91 -26.07 -13.92
N GLY A 304 -3.01 -26.79 -14.15
CA GLY A 304 -4.08 -27.03 -13.16
C GLY A 304 -5.15 -25.93 -13.14
N PHE A 305 -5.31 -25.20 -14.24
CA PHE A 305 -6.19 -24.03 -14.37
C PHE A 305 -7.38 -24.28 -15.32
N GLU A 306 -8.13 -25.38 -15.13
CA GLU A 306 -9.23 -25.77 -16.04
C GLU A 306 -10.47 -24.85 -15.94
N ASN A 307 -10.76 -24.29 -14.76
CA ASN A 307 -11.96 -23.48 -14.49
C ASN A 307 -11.58 -22.07 -14.03
N LEU A 308 -10.88 -21.33 -14.88
CA LEU A 308 -10.52 -19.94 -14.59
C LEU A 308 -11.71 -19.00 -14.78
N ASN A 309 -12.12 -18.37 -13.69
CA ASN A 309 -13.12 -17.30 -13.72
C ASN A 309 -12.44 -15.95 -13.51
N TYR A 310 -12.18 -15.24 -14.60
CA TYR A 310 -11.53 -13.93 -14.56
C TYR A 310 -12.22 -12.95 -13.61
N VAL A 311 -13.56 -12.88 -13.66
CA VAL A 311 -14.36 -11.98 -12.82
C VAL A 311 -14.21 -12.32 -11.33
N PHE A 312 -14.08 -13.61 -11.00
CA PHE A 312 -13.85 -14.04 -9.62
C PHE A 312 -12.48 -13.56 -9.12
N SER A 313 -11.43 -13.71 -9.93
CA SER A 313 -10.10 -13.20 -9.61
C SER A 313 -10.10 -11.68 -9.39
N VAL A 314 -10.80 -10.92 -10.25
CA VAL A 314 -10.99 -9.47 -10.08
C VAL A 314 -11.71 -9.15 -8.76
N ALA A 315 -12.82 -9.83 -8.47
CA ALA A 315 -13.59 -9.62 -7.24
C ALA A 315 -12.76 -9.92 -5.98
N CYS A 316 -11.99 -11.00 -5.98
CA CYS A 316 -11.08 -11.33 -4.89
C CYS A 316 -9.99 -10.27 -4.70
N LEU A 317 -9.36 -9.78 -5.77
CA LEU A 317 -8.36 -8.72 -5.68
C LEU A 317 -8.95 -7.41 -5.12
N VAL A 318 -10.14 -7.01 -5.57
CA VAL A 318 -10.85 -5.84 -5.03
C VAL A 318 -11.17 -6.02 -3.54
N LEU A 319 -11.60 -7.21 -3.14
CA LEU A 319 -11.86 -7.53 -1.73
C LEU A 319 -10.58 -7.42 -0.89
N PHE A 320 -9.46 -8.00 -1.34
CA PHE A 320 -8.18 -7.89 -0.65
C PHE A 320 -7.71 -6.43 -0.55
N TYR A 321 -7.85 -5.66 -1.64
CA TYR A 321 -7.53 -4.23 -1.63
C TYR A 321 -8.35 -3.48 -0.57
N ILE A 322 -9.67 -3.70 -0.49
CA ILE A 322 -10.54 -3.08 0.52
C ILE A 322 -10.10 -3.51 1.93
N ILE A 323 -9.86 -4.81 2.16
CA ILE A 323 -9.44 -5.34 3.46
C ILE A 323 -8.13 -4.70 3.91
N PHE A 324 -7.08 -4.69 3.08
CA PHE A 324 -5.79 -4.10 3.44
C PHE A 324 -5.89 -2.60 3.63
N THR A 325 -6.70 -1.91 2.82
CA THR A 325 -6.92 -0.46 2.94
C THR A 325 -7.63 -0.09 4.25
N LEU A 326 -8.66 -0.85 4.64
CA LEU A 326 -9.37 -0.65 5.89
C LEU A 326 -8.51 -1.04 7.11
N ALA A 327 -7.77 -2.16 7.00
CA ALA A 327 -6.84 -2.59 8.04
C ALA A 327 -5.75 -1.54 8.29
N ALA A 328 -5.18 -0.97 7.22
CA ALA A 328 -4.19 0.09 7.31
C ALA A 328 -4.77 1.35 7.96
N TYR A 329 -5.98 1.77 7.56
CA TYR A 329 -6.66 2.89 8.21
C TYR A 329 -6.86 2.66 9.72
N PHE A 330 -7.31 1.46 10.10
CA PHE A 330 -7.53 1.11 11.50
C PHE A 330 -6.21 1.09 12.29
N MET A 331 -5.14 0.53 11.72
CA MET A 331 -3.80 0.52 12.34
C MET A 331 -3.26 1.93 12.55
N ILE A 332 -3.39 2.82 11.56
CA ILE A 332 -3.00 4.23 11.67
C ILE A 332 -3.81 4.93 12.76
N ARG A 333 -5.13 4.74 12.76
CA ARG A 333 -6.02 5.32 13.78
C ARG A 333 -5.67 4.84 15.18
N GLN A 334 -5.35 3.56 15.34
CA GLN A 334 -4.92 3.01 16.61
C GLN A 334 -3.57 3.58 17.07
N ARG A 335 -2.64 3.81 16.14
CA ARG A 335 -1.34 4.42 16.45
C ARG A 335 -1.47 5.89 16.86
N LEU A 336 -2.44 6.61 16.29
CA LEU A 336 -2.67 8.03 16.57
C LEU A 336 -3.52 8.27 17.83
N SER A 337 -4.43 7.35 18.15
CA SER A 337 -5.22 7.44 19.38
C SER A 337 -4.33 7.10 20.59
N LEU A 338 -4.03 8.11 21.42
CA LEU A 338 -3.36 7.94 22.72
C LEU A 338 -4.17 7.09 23.71
N ARG A 339 -5.37 6.66 23.34
CA ARG A 339 -6.17 5.74 24.13
C ARG A 339 -5.54 4.37 24.02
N THR A 340 -4.65 4.07 24.97
CA THR A 340 -4.24 2.71 25.34
C THR A 340 -5.43 1.79 25.13
N SER A 341 -5.37 0.96 24.11
CA SER A 341 -6.47 0.06 23.80
C SER A 341 -6.67 -0.82 25.03
N ASN A 342 -7.85 -0.79 25.64
CA ASN A 342 -8.23 -1.71 26.71
C ASN A 342 -8.31 -3.17 26.22
N ASN A 343 -8.06 -3.42 24.92
CA ASN A 343 -7.99 -4.77 24.39
C ASN A 343 -6.67 -5.41 24.79
N VAL A 344 -6.74 -6.22 25.86
CA VAL A 344 -5.66 -7.02 26.43
C VAL A 344 -4.88 -7.80 25.36
N ILE A 345 -5.57 -8.34 24.35
CA ILE A 345 -4.97 -9.11 23.25
C ILE A 345 -3.98 -8.25 22.44
N VAL A 346 -4.32 -7.00 22.15
CA VAL A 346 -3.44 -6.12 21.35
C VAL A 346 -2.25 -5.64 22.17
N GLN A 347 -2.42 -5.48 23.49
CA GLN A 347 -1.30 -5.19 24.39
C GLN A 347 -0.36 -6.39 24.52
N TYR A 348 -0.89 -7.60 24.66
CA TYR A 348 -0.11 -8.83 24.70
C TYR A 348 0.65 -9.07 23.39
N ALA A 349 0.00 -8.89 22.24
CA ALA A 349 0.66 -8.99 20.94
C ALA A 349 1.78 -7.94 20.79
N LYS A 350 1.54 -6.69 21.20
CA LYS A 350 2.58 -5.64 21.23
C LYS A 350 3.74 -5.99 22.15
N GLN A 351 3.47 -6.45 23.37
CA GLN A 351 4.50 -6.87 24.31
C GLN A 351 5.33 -8.03 23.77
N LEU A 352 4.69 -9.01 23.13
CA LEU A 352 5.36 -10.18 22.57
C LEU A 352 6.24 -9.79 21.36
N LEU A 353 5.74 -8.92 20.48
CA LEU A 353 6.51 -8.38 19.34
C LEU A 353 7.71 -7.54 19.78
N VAL A 354 7.55 -6.71 20.82
CA VAL A 354 8.65 -5.89 21.37
C VAL A 354 9.66 -6.77 22.10
N LYS A 355 9.20 -7.72 22.91
CA LYS A 355 10.05 -8.59 23.74
C LYS A 355 10.86 -9.60 22.93
N HIS A 356 10.30 -10.17 21.87
CA HIS A 356 10.95 -11.25 21.10
C HIS A 356 11.55 -10.82 19.76
N LEU A 357 10.98 -9.83 19.08
CA LEU A 357 11.42 -9.44 17.73
C LEU A 357 12.15 -8.10 17.69
N ASN A 358 12.34 -7.44 18.84
CA ASN A 358 12.97 -6.13 18.95
C ASN A 358 12.39 -5.11 17.95
N PHE A 359 11.11 -5.29 17.59
CA PHE A 359 10.38 -4.36 16.75
C PHE A 359 10.15 -3.09 17.58
N SER A 360 11.17 -2.24 17.65
CA SER A 360 11.04 -0.89 18.16
C SER A 360 10.04 -0.15 17.26
N SER A 361 8.77 -0.16 17.67
CA SER A 361 7.92 1.01 17.45
C SER A 361 8.67 2.15 18.11
N TYR A 362 8.99 3.21 17.36
CA TYR A 362 9.68 4.38 17.88
C TYR A 362 9.24 4.69 19.32
N ASN A 363 10.19 4.58 20.26
CA ASN A 363 10.04 5.16 21.58
C ASN A 363 10.12 6.68 21.38
N TYR A 364 8.97 7.34 21.33
CA TYR A 364 8.84 8.78 21.58
C TYR A 364 7.70 8.97 22.57
#